data_AF-A0A2V9JWA0-F1
#
_entry.id   AF-A0A2V9JWA0-F1
#
_cell.length_a   1.000
_cell.length_b   1.000
_cell.length_c   1.000
_cell.angle_alpha   90.00
_cell.angle_beta   90.00
_cell.angle_gamma   90.00
#
_symmetry.space_group_name_H-M   'P 1'
#
loop_
_entity.id
_entity.type
_entity.pdbx_description
1 polymer ?
#
loop_
_entity_poly.entity_id
_entity_poly.type
_entity_poly.pdbx_seq_one_letter_code
_entity_poly.pdbx_strand_id
1 'polypeptide(L)' 'IQAGDNGIRFLLVSGKPLEEPVAWYGPIVMNTQEQLRQAFQELERGTFLKRQTPR' A
#
# COMPACT_ATOMS: atom_id res chain seq x y z
N ILE A 1 -1.82 -13.74 -26.06
CA ILE A 1 -2.48 -12.42 -26.17
C ILE A 1 -2.38 -12.00 -27.62
N GLN A 2 -3.49 -11.67 -28.27
CA GLN A 2 -3.48 -11.25 -29.68
C GLN A 2 -3.94 -9.79 -29.74
N ALA A 3 -3.10 -8.92 -30.32
CA ALA A 3 -3.43 -7.52 -30.53
C ALA A 3 -4.08 -7.34 -31.91
N GLY A 4 -5.07 -6.44 -32.01
CA GLY A 4 -5.63 -6.01 -33.29
C GLY A 4 -4.76 -4.97 -33.99
N ASP A 5 -5.26 -4.39 -35.08
CA ASP A 5 -4.50 -3.52 -35.99
C ASP A 5 -3.88 -2.28 -35.33
N ASN A 6 -4.44 -1.81 -34.21
CA ASN A 6 -3.94 -0.67 -33.45
C ASN A 6 -2.94 -1.05 -32.33
N GLY A 7 -2.57 -2.32 -32.23
CA GLY A 7 -1.70 -2.83 -31.17
C GLY A 7 -2.35 -2.89 -29.78
N ILE A 8 -1.56 -3.26 -28.77
CA ILE A 8 -1.97 -3.29 -27.36
C ILE A 8 -0.86 -2.73 -26.48
N ARG A 9 -1.23 -2.02 -25.41
CA ARG A 9 -0.33 -1.66 -24.31
C ARG A 9 -0.83 -2.35 -23.05
N PHE A 10 0.04 -3.13 -22.41
CA PHE A 10 -0.28 -3.81 -21.15
C PHE A 10 0.91 -3.75 -20.20
N LEU A 11 0.60 -3.89 -18.91
CA LEU A 11 1.57 -4.08 -17.85
C LEU A 11 1.29 -5.45 -17.22
N LEU A 12 2.26 -6.35 -17.26
CA LEU A 12 2.22 -7.59 -16.49
C LEU A 12 3.02 -7.37 -15.21
N VAL A 13 2.37 -7.52 -14.06
CA VAL A 13 3.00 -7.47 -12.74
C VAL A 13 2.76 -8.79 -12.04
N SER A 14 3.82 -9.38 -11.51
CA SER A 14 3.78 -10.59 -10.69
C SER A 14 4.71 -10.42 -9.50
N GLY A 15 4.34 -10.98 -8.36
CA GLY A 15 5.15 -10.97 -7.14
C GLY A 15 4.83 -12.17 -6.26
N LYS A 16 5.76 -12.54 -5.40
CA LYS A 16 5.51 -13.55 -4.36
C LYS A 16 4.45 -13.00 -3.38
N PRO A 17 3.43 -13.77 -2.99
CA PRO A 17 2.51 -13.37 -1.93
C PRO A 17 3.26 -13.03 -0.65
N LEU A 18 2.87 -11.95 0.00
CA LEU A 18 3.44 -11.54 1.29
C LEU A 18 2.95 -12.44 2.44
N GLU A 19 1.79 -13.08 2.28
CA GLU A 19 1.18 -13.97 3.28
C GLU A 19 0.90 -13.29 4.64
N GLU A 20 0.77 -11.97 4.64
CA GLU A 20 0.43 -11.18 5.82
C GLU A 20 -1.02 -10.67 5.75
N PRO A 21 -1.70 -10.48 6.89
CA PRO A 21 -2.98 -9.82 6.94
C PRO A 21 -2.91 -8.42 6.30
N VAL A 22 -4.00 -8.01 5.65
CA VAL A 22 -4.15 -6.69 5.03
C VAL A 22 -5.34 -5.99 5.66
N ALA A 23 -5.07 -4.84 6.28
CA ALA A 23 -6.05 -3.87 6.71
C ALA A 23 -5.86 -2.61 5.88
N TRP A 24 -6.90 -2.18 5.17
CA TRP A 24 -6.84 -1.02 4.27
C TRP A 24 -7.98 -0.04 4.52
N TYR A 25 -7.66 1.25 4.60
CA TYR A 25 -8.63 2.34 4.55
C TYR A 25 -8.00 3.56 3.88
N GLY A 26 -8.63 4.06 2.81
CA GLY A 26 -8.17 5.25 2.08
C GLY A 26 -6.71 5.15 1.62
N PRO A 27 -5.83 6.10 1.97
CA PRO A 27 -4.43 6.12 1.53
C PRO A 27 -3.49 5.25 2.38
N ILE A 28 -3.97 4.56 3.42
CA ILE A 28 -3.13 3.84 4.38
C ILE A 28 -3.43 2.34 4.35
N VAL A 29 -2.39 1.53 4.22
CA VAL A 29 -2.43 0.06 4.31
C VAL A 29 -1.54 -0.38 5.48
N MET A 30 -2.06 -1.25 6.34
CA MET A 30 -1.39 -1.85 7.51
C MET A 30 -1.73 -3.34 7.61
N ASN A 31 -1.22 -4.05 8.61
CA ASN A 31 -1.57 -5.45 8.83
C ASN A 31 -2.85 -5.61 9.68
N THR A 32 -3.13 -4.70 10.62
CA THR A 32 -4.29 -4.80 11.53
C THR A 32 -5.15 -3.54 11.56
N GLN A 33 -6.41 -3.69 11.99
CA GLN A 33 -7.34 -2.56 12.16
C GLN A 33 -6.87 -1.57 13.23
N GLU A 34 -6.21 -2.07 14.28
CA GLU A 34 -5.66 -1.21 15.34
C GLU A 34 -4.52 -0.33 14.81
N GLN A 35 -3.63 -0.90 13.96
CA GLN A 35 -2.59 -0.12 13.29
C GLN A 35 -3.18 0.95 12.37
N LEU A 36 -4.26 0.65 11.63
CA LEU A 36 -4.96 1.67 10.84
C LEU A 36 -5.50 2.79 11.72
N ARG A 37 -6.20 2.45 12.81
CA ARG A 37 -6.76 3.42 13.74
C ARG A 37 -5.67 4.35 14.31
N GLN A 38 -4.54 3.77 14.71
CA GLN A 38 -3.39 4.55 15.15
C GLN A 38 -2.84 5.44 14.03
N ALA A 39 -2.63 4.88 12.82
CA ALA A 39 -2.10 5.61 11.68
C ALA A 39 -2.94 6.83 11.30
N PHE A 40 -4.27 6.71 11.33
CA PHE A 40 -5.18 7.83 11.10
C PHE A 40 -5.09 8.89 12.20
N GLN A 41 -5.00 8.49 13.47
CA GLN A 41 -4.79 9.44 14.57
C GLN A 41 -3.46 10.18 14.43
N GLU A 42 -2.41 9.50 14.01
CA GLU A 42 -1.12 10.14 13.76
C GLU A 42 -1.16 11.08 12.57
N LEU A 43 -1.90 10.73 11.51
CA LEU A 43 -2.12 11.58 10.35
C LEU A 43 -2.89 12.85 10.73
N GLU A 44 -3.99 12.72 11.46
CA GLU A 44 -4.78 13.83 12.00
C GLU A 44 -3.94 14.76 12.90
N ARG A 45 -3.01 14.18 13.67
CA ARG A 45 -2.08 14.94 14.54
C ARG A 45 -0.84 15.46 13.81
N GLY A 46 -0.66 15.17 12.53
CA GLY A 46 0.55 15.54 11.77
C GLY A 46 1.84 14.83 12.22
N THR A 47 1.72 13.69 12.92
CA THR A 47 2.84 12.90 13.48
C THR A 47 3.03 11.54 12.81
N PHE A 48 2.36 11.31 11.68
CA PHE A 48 2.43 10.05 10.92
C PHE A 48 3.85 9.74 10.43
N LEU A 49 4.57 10.74 9.92
CA LEU A 49 5.94 10.56 9.46
C LEU A 49 6.89 10.48 10.66
N LYS A 50 7.47 9.30 10.89
CA LYS A 50 8.52 9.11 11.89
C LYS A 50 9.88 9.41 11.26
N ARG A 51 10.65 10.34 11.85
CA ARG A 51 12.05 10.53 11.47
C ARG A 51 12.82 9.29 11.90
N GLN A 52 13.43 8.59 10.94
CA GLN A 52 14.36 7.52 11.28
C GLN A 52 15.63 8.16 11.82
N THR A 53 16.04 7.78 13.03
CA THR A 53 17.42 8.00 13.47
C THR A 53 18.30 7.05 12.65
N PRO A 54 19.38 7.52 12.00
CA PRO A 54 20.31 6.63 11.32
C PRO A 54 20.81 5.56 12.31
N ARG A 55 20.84 4.30 11.88
CA ARG A 55 21.47 3.22 12.64
C ARG A 55 22.99 3.32 12.58
#